data_AF-A0A7C1DJU2-F1
#
_entry.id   AF-A0A7C1DJU2-F1
#
_cell.length_a   1.000
_cell.length_b   1.000
_cell.length_c   1.000
_cell.angle_alpha   90.00
_cell.angle_beta   90.00
_cell.angle_gamma   90.00
#
_symmetry.space_group_name_H-M   'P 1'
#
loop_
_entity.id
_entity.type
_entity.pdbx_description
1 polymer ?
#
loop_
_entity_poly.entity_id
_entity_poly.type
_entity_poly.pdbx_seq_one_letter_code
_entity_poly.pdbx_strand_id
1 'polypeptide(L)'
;MDSIVVFRLGSQKYGVPIGSVKEIIPCSDITPAPGTPPWFQGFMNVRGDLVPVVSLARYIGMEDQSGNGAERILVLISESGNRRGFQTDEVTSIETCSLDEMQDIRDRGNGSGFPRE
;
A
#
# COMPACT_ATOMS: atom_id res chain seq x y z
N MET A 1 4.45 9.89 19.36
CA MET A 1 3.27 9.01 19.42
C MET A 1 2.38 9.45 18.30
N ASP A 2 2.44 8.71 17.22
CA ASP A 2 1.88 9.10 15.94
C ASP A 2 0.74 8.14 15.60
N SER A 3 -0.35 8.69 15.09
CA SER A 3 -1.45 7.87 14.60
C SER A 3 -1.06 7.22 13.28
N ILE A 4 -1.22 5.90 13.21
CA ILE A 4 -0.94 5.09 12.04
C ILE A 4 -2.20 4.37 11.58
N VAL A 5 -2.31 4.17 10.27
CA VAL A 5 -3.27 3.23 9.69
C VAL A 5 -2.61 1.87 9.64
N VAL A 6 -3.22 0.90 10.33
CA VAL A 6 -2.76 -0.48 10.39
C VAL A 6 -3.50 -1.31 9.34
N PHE A 7 -2.73 -2.07 8.57
CA PHE A 7 -3.23 -2.94 7.53
C PHE A 7 -2.46 -4.25 7.48
N ARG A 8 -3.01 -5.22 6.76
CA ARG A 8 -2.47 -6.57 6.65
C ARG A 8 -1.98 -6.84 5.23
N LEU A 9 -0.87 -7.57 5.14
CA LEU A 9 -0.42 -8.28 3.95
C LEU A 9 -0.04 -9.71 4.39
N GLY A 10 -0.74 -10.72 3.88
CA GLY A 10 -0.61 -12.09 4.36
C GLY A 10 -0.89 -12.20 5.86
N SER A 11 0.02 -12.79 6.64
CA SER A 11 -0.10 -12.91 8.10
C SER A 11 0.50 -11.73 8.88
N GLN A 12 1.05 -10.72 8.20
CA GLN A 12 1.82 -9.65 8.82
C GLN A 12 1.03 -8.34 8.86
N LYS A 13 1.15 -7.62 9.98
CA LYS A 13 0.66 -6.24 10.12
C LYS A 13 1.73 -5.24 9.70
N TYR A 14 1.28 -4.17 9.06
CA TYR A 14 2.07 -3.02 8.65
C TYR A 14 1.33 -1.74 9.05
N GLY A 15 2.08 -0.65 9.10
CA GLY A 15 1.54 0.66 9.44
C GLY A 15 2.08 1.74 8.51
N VAL A 16 1.25 2.73 8.23
CA VAL A 16 1.68 4.00 7.61
C VAL A 16 1.19 5.18 8.45
N PRO A 17 1.96 6.28 8.55
CA PRO A 17 1.50 7.49 9.23
C PRO A 17 0.17 7.98 8.65
N ILE A 18 -0.82 8.25 9.50
CA ILE A 18 -2.15 8.64 9.04
C ILE A 18 -2.13 9.94 8.21
N GLY A 19 -1.18 10.84 8.48
CA GLY A 19 -1.01 12.08 7.73
C GLY A 19 -0.64 11.89 6.26
N SER A 20 -0.08 10.73 5.89
CA SER A 20 0.23 10.38 4.50
C SER A 20 -0.97 9.77 3.75
N VAL A 21 -2.01 9.33 4.49
CA VAL A 21 -3.17 8.65 3.92
C VAL A 21 -4.21 9.68 3.52
N LYS A 22 -4.49 9.75 2.22
CA LYS A 22 -5.51 10.65 1.67
C LYS A 22 -6.91 10.07 1.77
N GLU A 23 -7.06 8.82 1.37
CA GLU A 23 -8.31 8.06 1.50
C GLU A 23 -8.04 6.55 1.46
N ILE A 24 -8.99 5.79 2.01
CA ILE A 24 -9.00 4.33 1.99
C ILE A 24 -10.26 3.93 1.25
N ILE A 25 -10.12 3.19 0.16
CA ILE A 25 -11.25 2.79 -0.67
C ILE A 25 -11.23 1.29 -0.94
N PRO A 26 -12.39 0.66 -1.22
CA PRO A 26 -12.43 -0.73 -1.67
C PRO A 26 -11.55 -0.92 -2.90
N CYS A 27 -10.89 -2.07 -3.00
CA CYS A 27 -10.25 -2.46 -4.26
C CYS A 27 -11.33 -2.72 -5.30
N SER A 28 -11.44 -1.85 -6.30
CA SER A 28 -12.38 -1.95 -7.42
C SER A 28 -11.62 -1.89 -8.75
N ASP A 29 -12.31 -1.61 -9.86
CA ASP A 29 -11.78 -1.72 -11.23
C ASP A 29 -10.44 -0.99 -11.44
N ILE A 30 -9.35 -1.78 -11.41
CA ILE A 30 -8.01 -1.34 -11.82
C ILE A 30 -7.88 -1.62 -13.32
N THR A 31 -7.57 -0.58 -14.09
CA THR A 31 -7.22 -0.71 -15.51
C THR A 31 -5.76 -1.14 -15.63
N PRO A 32 -5.47 -2.37 -16.09
CA PRO A 32 -4.09 -2.87 -16.14
C PRO A 32 -3.26 -2.09 -17.16
N ALA A 33 -1.99 -1.89 -16.83
CA ALA A 33 -1.03 -1.27 -17.74
C ALA A 33 -0.22 -2.35 -18.48
N PRO A 34 -0.14 -2.31 -19.82
CA PRO A 34 0.62 -3.29 -20.57
C PRO A 34 2.13 -3.09 -20.40
N GLY A 35 2.88 -4.20 -20.34
CA GLY A 35 4.34 -4.18 -20.28
C GLY A 35 4.92 -3.68 -18.95
N THR A 36 4.11 -3.59 -17.89
CA THR A 36 4.59 -3.16 -16.57
C THR A 36 5.03 -4.34 -15.70
N PRO A 37 5.89 -4.09 -14.70
CA PRO A 37 6.26 -5.13 -13.74
C PRO A 37 5.06 -5.68 -12.96
N PRO A 38 5.12 -6.93 -12.46
CA PRO A 38 3.99 -7.58 -11.78
C PRO A 38 3.46 -6.87 -10.53
N TRP A 39 4.28 -6.03 -9.89
CA TRP A 39 3.89 -5.23 -8.74
C TRP A 39 3.08 -3.99 -9.14
N PHE A 40 3.16 -3.52 -10.37
CA PHE A 40 2.33 -2.43 -10.88
C PHE A 40 1.02 -2.99 -11.42
N GLN A 41 -0.08 -2.77 -10.70
CA GLN A 41 -1.38 -3.32 -11.07
C GLN A 41 -2.06 -2.53 -12.20
N GLY A 42 -1.72 -1.24 -12.34
CA GLY A 42 -2.30 -0.38 -13.37
C GLY A 42 -2.75 0.96 -12.80
N PHE A 43 -3.89 1.43 -13.26
CA PHE A 43 -4.47 2.72 -12.87
C PHE A 43 -5.91 2.58 -12.41
N MET A 44 -6.32 3.43 -11.47
CA MET A 44 -7.69 3.50 -10.98
C MET A 44 -8.16 4.96 -11.01
N ASN A 45 -9.42 5.17 -11.35
CA ASN A 45 -10.03 6.50 -11.25
C ASN A 45 -10.55 6.73 -9.83
N VAL A 46 -9.94 7.68 -9.12
CA VAL A 46 -10.38 8.10 -7.79
C VAL A 46 -10.92 9.51 -7.90
N ARG A 47 -12.25 9.62 -7.94
CA ARG A 47 -12.99 10.91 -7.99
C ARG A 47 -12.55 11.83 -9.14
N GLY A 48 -12.22 11.27 -10.29
CA GLY A 48 -11.76 12.00 -11.48
C GLY A 48 -10.23 12.05 -11.63
N ASP A 49 -9.47 11.68 -10.59
CA ASP A 49 -8.02 11.64 -10.63
C ASP A 49 -7.54 10.22 -11.02
N LEU A 50 -6.67 10.14 -12.03
CA LEU A 50 -6.04 8.88 -12.41
C LEU A 50 -4.91 8.54 -11.43
N VAL A 51 -5.14 7.56 -10.57
CA VAL A 51 -4.20 7.15 -9.53
C VAL A 51 -3.49 5.85 -9.96
N PRO A 52 -2.15 5.82 -10.00
CA PRO A 52 -1.40 4.58 -10.24
C PRO A 52 -1.55 3.64 -9.03
N VAL A 53 -1.76 2.36 -9.30
CA VAL A 53 -2.00 1.34 -8.28
C VAL A 53 -0.88 0.30 -8.27
N VAL A 54 -0.33 0.05 -7.08
CA VAL A 54 0.75 -0.89 -6.82
C VAL A 54 0.27 -1.96 -5.85
N SER A 55 0.52 -3.24 -6.14
CA SER A 55 0.34 -4.34 -5.18
C SER A 55 1.49 -4.29 -4.18
N LEU A 56 1.19 -3.89 -2.94
CA LEU A 56 2.22 -3.70 -1.93
C LEU A 56 2.88 -5.03 -1.55
N ALA A 57 2.12 -6.13 -1.51
CA ALA A 57 2.66 -7.47 -1.28
C ALA A 57 3.72 -7.83 -2.34
N ARG A 58 3.39 -7.70 -3.63
CA ARG A 58 4.34 -7.97 -4.71
C ARG A 58 5.52 -6.99 -4.71
N TYR A 59 5.28 -5.74 -4.37
CA TYR A 59 6.30 -4.69 -4.33
C TYR A 59 7.35 -4.94 -3.24
N ILE A 60 7.02 -5.67 -2.17
CA ILE A 60 7.96 -6.03 -1.10
C ILE A 60 8.44 -7.47 -1.19
N GLY A 61 8.18 -8.14 -2.32
CA GLY A 61 8.61 -9.52 -2.59
C GLY A 61 7.80 -10.60 -1.85
N MET A 62 6.58 -10.30 -1.40
CA MET A 62 5.66 -11.29 -0.86
C MET A 62 4.77 -11.88 -1.94
N GLU A 63 4.36 -13.13 -1.75
CA GLU A 63 3.26 -13.70 -2.53
C GLU A 63 1.96 -12.97 -2.19
N ASP A 64 1.22 -12.67 -3.25
CA ASP A 64 -0.05 -11.99 -3.18
C ASP A 64 -1.12 -12.99 -2.75
N GLN A 65 -1.74 -12.79 -1.59
CA GLN A 65 -2.83 -13.64 -1.08
C GLN A 65 -4.20 -12.96 -1.22
N SER A 66 -4.33 -12.08 -2.22
CA SER A 66 -5.58 -11.44 -2.65
C SER A 66 -6.69 -12.46 -2.95
N GLY A 67 -7.96 -12.03 -2.78
CA GLY A 67 -9.14 -12.84 -3.12
C GLY A 67 -10.18 -13.05 -2.01
N ASN A 68 -10.06 -12.37 -0.86
CA ASN A 68 -11.05 -12.47 0.22
C ASN A 68 -12.13 -11.36 0.21
N GLY A 69 -12.07 -10.42 -0.75
CA GLY A 69 -12.99 -9.27 -0.85
C GLY A 69 -12.82 -8.19 0.23
N ALA A 70 -11.86 -8.36 1.15
CA ALA A 70 -11.50 -7.36 2.15
C ALA A 70 -10.45 -6.35 1.64
N GLU A 71 -10.00 -6.51 0.40
CA GLU A 71 -8.93 -5.72 -0.19
C GLU A 71 -9.27 -4.24 -0.20
N ARG A 72 -8.26 -3.42 0.08
CA ARG A 72 -8.38 -1.97 0.10
C ARG A 72 -7.25 -1.36 -0.70
N ILE A 73 -7.53 -0.19 -1.26
CA ILE A 73 -6.49 0.70 -1.77
C ILE A 73 -6.27 1.80 -0.75
N LEU A 74 -5.06 1.86 -0.22
CA LEU A 74 -4.54 3.01 0.52
C LEU A 74 -4.05 4.04 -0.49
N VAL A 75 -4.77 5.15 -0.64
CA VAL A 75 -4.32 6.27 -1.46
C VAL A 75 -3.41 7.14 -0.61
N LEU A 76 -2.12 7.10 -0.88
CA LEU A 76 -1.12 7.91 -0.20
C LEU A 76 -0.75 9.13 -1.03
N ILE A 77 -0.40 10.22 -0.35
CA ILE A 77 0.11 11.44 -0.98
C ILE A 77 1.58 11.64 -0.61
N SER A 78 2.41 11.84 -1.63
CA SER A 78 3.82 12.21 -1.46
C SER A 78 3.97 13.69 -1.12
N GLU A 79 5.15 14.09 -0.64
CA GLU A 79 5.47 15.49 -0.37
C GLU A 79 5.34 16.40 -1.60
N SER A 80 5.58 15.87 -2.80
CA SER A 80 5.38 16.58 -4.06
C SER A 80 3.91 16.65 -4.50
N GLY A 81 2.97 16.14 -3.70
CA GLY A 81 1.53 16.15 -3.97
C GLY A 81 1.04 15.01 -4.88
N ASN A 82 1.93 14.14 -5.36
CA ASN A 82 1.55 13.01 -6.20
C ASN A 82 0.82 11.95 -5.39
N ARG A 83 -0.32 11.46 -5.92
CA ARG A 83 -1.09 10.37 -5.31
C ARG A 83 -0.65 9.02 -5.88
N ARG A 84 -0.54 8.02 -5.00
CA ARG A 84 -0.28 6.62 -5.37
C ARG A 84 -1.21 5.71 -4.55
N GLY A 85 -1.81 4.74 -5.20
CA GLY A 85 -2.64 3.72 -4.57
C GLY A 85 -1.80 2.48 -4.24
N PHE A 86 -1.90 2.01 -3.01
CA PHE A 86 -1.29 0.75 -2.58
C PHE A 86 -2.37 -0.24 -2.21
N GLN A 87 -2.43 -1.35 -2.94
CA GLN A 87 -3.34 -2.45 -2.64
C GLN A 87 -2.84 -3.21 -1.42
N THR A 88 -3.74 -3.44 -0.48
CA THR A 88 -3.54 -4.22 0.75
C THR A 88 -4.65 -5.25 0.90
N ASP A 89 -4.40 -6.31 1.70
CA ASP A 89 -5.40 -7.36 1.92
C ASP A 89 -6.59 -6.85 2.74
N GLU A 90 -6.30 -5.98 3.72
CA GLU A 90 -7.28 -5.50 4.68
C GLU A 90 -6.71 -4.30 5.45
N VAL A 91 -7.54 -3.28 5.70
CA VAL A 91 -7.25 -2.22 6.67
C VAL A 91 -7.98 -2.56 7.96
N THR A 92 -7.25 -2.70 9.07
CA THR A 92 -7.79 -3.26 10.32
C THR A 92 -8.17 -2.19 11.34
N SER A 93 -7.30 -1.20 11.56
CA SER A 93 -7.43 -0.27 12.70
C SER A 93 -6.62 1.01 12.48
N ILE A 94 -6.93 2.02 13.29
CA ILE A 94 -6.04 3.17 13.51
C ILE A 94 -5.48 3.01 14.92
N GLU A 95 -4.14 3.05 15.04
CA GLU A 95 -3.44 2.85 16.30
C GLU A 95 -2.47 4.02 16.56
N THR A 96 -2.12 4.24 17.81
CA THR A 96 -1.07 5.21 18.19
C THR A 96 0.17 4.42 18.56
N CYS A 97 1.27 4.66 17.85
CA CYS A 97 2.54 3.97 18.04
C CYS A 97 3.70 4.97 17.99
N SER A 98 4.82 4.71 18.67
CA SER A 98 6.04 5.48 18.42
C SER A 98 6.68 4.99 17.12
N LEU A 99 7.17 5.90 16.28
CA LEU A 99 7.92 5.51 15.08
C LEU A 99 9.15 4.66 15.42
N ASP A 100 9.74 4.84 16.62
CA ASP A 100 10.87 4.03 17.11
C ASP A 100 10.50 2.56 17.38
N GLU A 101 9.21 2.26 17.58
CA GLU A 101 8.70 0.90 17.76
C GLU A 101 8.38 0.24 16.41
N MET A 102 8.33 1.03 15.33
CA MET A 102 8.10 0.55 13.98
C MET A 102 9.42 0.16 13.32
N GLN A 103 9.47 -1.06 12.79
CA GLN A 103 10.59 -1.49 11.97
C GLN A 103 10.40 -0.95 10.54
N ASP A 104 11.41 -0.26 9.99
CA ASP A 104 11.40 0.10 8.57
C ASP A 104 11.37 -1.21 7.76
N ILE A 105 10.43 -1.27 6.83
CA ILE A 105 10.25 -2.39 5.93
C ILE A 105 11.50 -2.69 5.09
N ARG A 106 12.38 -1.69 4.89
CA ARG A 106 13.69 -1.80 4.22
C ARG A 106 14.73 -2.50 5.10
N ASP A 107 14.63 -2.37 6.41
CA ASP A 107 15.55 -2.96 7.39
C ASP A 107 15.18 -4.41 7.75
N ARG A 108 14.03 -4.87 7.26
CA ARG A 108 13.67 -6.28 7.31
C ARG A 108 14.71 -7.03 6.48
N GLY A 109 15.54 -7.87 7.10
CA GLY A 109 16.82 -8.45 6.63
C GLY A 109 16.86 -9.25 5.32
N ASN A 110 16.06 -8.87 4.33
CA ASN A 110 16.02 -9.33 2.96
C ASN A 110 15.98 -8.08 2.04
N GLY A 111 17.03 -7.25 2.12
CA GLY A 111 17.15 -5.91 1.51
C GLY A 111 17.15 -5.86 -0.03
N SER A 112 16.50 -6.79 -0.72
CA SER A 112 16.41 -6.89 -2.18
C SER A 112 14.98 -6.84 -2.73
N GLY A 113 13.96 -6.79 -1.87
CA GLY A 113 12.56 -6.91 -2.30
C GLY A 113 11.97 -5.65 -2.96
N PHE A 114 12.51 -4.47 -2.67
CA PHE A 114 12.02 -3.21 -3.22
C PHE A 114 12.56 -2.97 -4.65
N PRO A 115 11.68 -2.81 -5.65
CA PRO A 115 12.05 -2.31 -6.96
C PRO A 115 12.80 -0.97 -6.83
N ARG A 116 13.89 -0.82 -7.57
CA ARG A 116 14.55 0.49 -7.72
C ARG A 116 13.72 1.32 -8.72
N GLU A 117 13.36 2.54 -8.32
CA GLU A 117 12.76 3.55 -9.22
C GLU A 117 13.75 3.96 -10.33
#